data_AF-A0A166B6J2-F1
#
_entry.id   AF-A0A166B6J2-F1
#
_cell.length_a   1.000
_cell.length_b   1.000
_cell.length_c   1.000
_cell.angle_alpha   90.00
_cell.angle_beta   90.00
_cell.angle_gamma   90.00
#
_symmetry.space_group_name_H-M   'P 1'
#
loop_
_entity.id
_entity.type
_entity.pdbx_description
1 polymer ?
#
loop_
_entity_poly.entity_id
_entity_poly.type
_entity_poly.pdbx_seq_one_letter_code
_entity_poly.pdbx_strand_id
1 'polypeptide(L)'
;MKVEYNMEKEKRNLKKKTEKILKKYPNVDDLEYVLEKILTLVDSKPFNILTKNLVNYILKFNEVHPEEDIDIELLWEEFPMLKDAFVLDMVKDTSRSIFSRRSDTITYTQFGNFLSFNIGILSIKEEDPLYSRERIYNLSNKVMVLLDEFDKDIYLNTVDVNFFRSLDAVKWNKDAKKLFKKMVWVLLDIPSLIIATLFSDIISDIFATYRTTLTVLVTCSTVKNNRNIMEYEDVICAFKTFFKLIDADINDLI
;
A
#
# COMPACT_ATOMS: atom_id res chain seq x y z
N MET A 1 6.94 -27.54 -10.20
CA MET A 1 8.35 -27.35 -10.65
C MET A 1 8.97 -26.29 -9.74
N LYS A 2 9.96 -26.64 -8.90
CA LYS A 2 10.70 -25.62 -8.11
C LYS A 2 11.60 -24.87 -9.09
N VAL A 3 11.33 -23.58 -9.29
CA VAL A 3 12.23 -22.72 -10.06
C VAL A 3 13.34 -22.28 -9.10
N GLU A 4 14.55 -22.76 -9.36
CA GLU A 4 15.72 -22.35 -8.59
C GLU A 4 16.28 -21.07 -9.23
N TYR A 5 15.99 -19.93 -8.60
CA TYR A 5 16.49 -18.65 -9.08
C TYR A 5 17.98 -18.51 -8.79
N ASN A 6 18.75 -18.13 -9.81
CA ASN A 6 20.09 -17.61 -9.58
C ASN A 6 19.95 -16.20 -8.97
N MET A 7 19.90 -16.13 -7.64
CA MET A 7 19.64 -14.89 -6.90
C MET A 7 20.62 -13.77 -7.27
N GLU A 8 21.89 -14.08 -7.53
CA GLU A 8 22.87 -13.10 -7.99
C GLU A 8 22.54 -12.54 -9.38
N LYS A 9 22.06 -13.39 -10.29
CA LYS A 9 21.57 -12.94 -11.61
C LYS A 9 20.34 -12.04 -11.47
N GLU A 10 19.40 -12.40 -10.60
CA GLU A 10 18.18 -11.60 -10.41
C GLU A 10 18.45 -10.26 -9.73
N LYS A 11 19.31 -10.21 -8.70
CA LYS A 11 19.78 -8.95 -8.11
C LYS A 11 20.44 -8.04 -9.15
N ARG A 12 21.27 -8.59 -10.04
CA ARG A 12 21.85 -7.83 -11.18
C ARG A 12 20.80 -7.34 -12.16
N ASN A 13 19.76 -8.13 -12.44
CA ASN A 13 18.66 -7.72 -13.33
C ASN A 13 17.86 -6.57 -12.72
N LEU A 14 17.54 -6.66 -11.43
CA LEU A 14 16.85 -5.59 -10.69
C LEU A 14 17.67 -4.30 -10.71
N LYS A 15 18.98 -4.38 -10.41
CA LYS A 15 19.88 -3.22 -10.48
C LYS A 15 19.91 -2.57 -11.87
N LYS A 16 19.95 -3.36 -12.95
CA LYS A 16 19.86 -2.82 -14.31
C LYS A 16 18.52 -2.13 -14.59
N LYS A 17 17.42 -2.61 -13.99
CA LYS A 17 16.09 -1.97 -14.11
C LYS A 17 16.08 -0.62 -13.37
N THR A 18 16.64 -0.54 -12.16
CA THR A 18 16.70 0.71 -11.39
C THR A 18 17.61 1.75 -12.05
N GLU A 19 18.79 1.37 -12.54
CA GLU A 19 19.70 2.25 -13.28
C GLU A 19 19.03 2.87 -14.52
N LYS A 20 18.17 2.12 -15.22
CA LYS A 20 17.39 2.62 -16.36
C LYS A 20 16.32 3.63 -15.93
N ILE A 21 15.76 3.48 -14.72
CA ILE A 21 14.79 4.43 -14.17
C ILE A 21 15.53 5.73 -13.82
N LEU A 22 16.66 5.67 -13.11
CA LEU A 22 17.47 6.84 -12.76
C LEU A 22 17.89 7.66 -13.97
N LYS A 23 18.43 7.00 -15.00
CA LYS A 23 18.81 7.67 -16.26
C LYS A 23 17.64 8.39 -16.93
N LYS A 24 16.42 7.90 -16.77
CA LYS A 24 15.22 8.49 -17.37
C LYS A 24 14.63 9.62 -16.52
N TYR A 25 14.83 9.60 -15.21
CA TYR A 25 14.26 10.55 -14.27
C TYR A 25 15.38 11.16 -13.40
N PRO A 26 16.38 11.83 -14.00
CA PRO A 26 17.58 12.26 -13.26
C PRO A 26 17.32 13.38 -12.25
N ASN A 27 16.21 14.10 -12.39
CA ASN A 27 15.89 15.28 -11.58
C ASN A 27 14.77 15.01 -10.57
N VAL A 28 14.47 13.74 -10.27
CA VAL A 28 13.48 13.40 -9.24
C VAL A 28 14.21 13.23 -7.92
N ASP A 29 13.94 14.12 -6.98
CA ASP A 29 14.55 14.11 -5.66
C ASP A 29 14.31 12.78 -4.94
N ASP A 30 15.33 12.29 -4.24
CA ASP A 30 15.35 11.04 -3.48
C ASP A 30 14.99 9.76 -4.25
N LEU A 31 14.89 9.81 -5.59
CA LEU A 31 14.60 8.63 -6.40
C LEU A 31 15.68 7.56 -6.28
N GLU A 32 16.95 7.94 -6.25
CA GLU A 32 18.07 7.03 -6.07
C GLU A 32 17.97 6.27 -4.75
N TYR A 33 17.79 7.01 -3.65
CA TYR A 33 17.57 6.43 -2.32
C TYR A 33 16.41 5.43 -2.31
N VAL A 34 15.26 5.79 -2.89
CA VAL A 34 14.09 4.91 -2.93
C VAL A 34 14.37 3.64 -3.76
N LEU A 35 15.00 3.77 -4.92
CA LEU A 35 15.31 2.63 -5.77
C LEU A 35 16.34 1.69 -5.13
N GLU A 36 17.33 2.24 -4.41
CA GLU A 36 18.26 1.45 -3.61
C GLU A 36 17.52 0.69 -2.50
N LYS A 37 16.61 1.35 -1.79
CA LYS A 37 15.78 0.70 -0.76
C LYS A 37 14.94 -0.43 -1.34
N ILE A 38 14.35 -0.29 -2.53
CA ILE A 38 13.68 -1.41 -3.23
C ILE A 38 14.63 -2.60 -3.35
N LEU A 39 15.85 -2.39 -3.85
CA LEU A 39 16.81 -3.48 -4.05
C LEU A 39 17.17 -4.22 -2.75
N THR A 40 17.20 -3.51 -1.61
CA THR A 40 17.50 -4.12 -0.30
C THR A 40 16.39 -5.03 0.22
N LEU A 41 15.15 -4.90 -0.29
CA LEU A 41 14.01 -5.73 0.17
C LEU A 41 14.20 -7.23 -0.09
N VAL A 42 15.00 -7.61 -1.09
CA VAL A 42 15.34 -9.03 -1.36
C VAL A 42 15.92 -9.70 -0.11
N ASP A 43 16.70 -8.95 0.66
CA ASP A 43 17.39 -9.43 1.86
C ASP A 43 16.67 -9.01 3.16
N SER A 44 15.55 -8.28 3.06
CA SER A 44 14.80 -7.79 4.23
C SER A 44 14.00 -8.92 4.89
N LYS A 45 14.38 -9.29 6.12
CA LYS A 45 13.66 -10.27 6.93
C LYS A 45 12.19 -9.90 7.17
N PRO A 46 11.83 -8.68 7.63
CA PRO A 46 10.43 -8.33 7.86
C PRO A 46 9.61 -8.37 6.56
N PHE A 47 10.17 -7.86 5.45
CA PHE A 47 9.49 -7.93 4.15
C PHE A 47 9.26 -9.37 3.67
N ASN A 48 10.25 -10.25 3.87
CA ASN A 48 10.17 -11.65 3.52
C ASN A 48 9.09 -12.38 4.34
N ILE A 49 8.99 -12.11 5.64
CA ILE A 49 7.97 -12.69 6.51
C ILE A 49 6.58 -12.19 6.11
N LEU A 50 6.42 -10.87 5.93
CA LEU A 50 5.17 -10.26 5.48
C LEU A 50 4.72 -10.87 4.16
N THR A 51 5.59 -10.87 3.15
CA THR A 51 5.28 -11.38 1.81
C THR A 51 4.84 -12.84 1.84
N LYS A 52 5.47 -13.70 2.65
CA LYS A 52 5.11 -15.13 2.73
C LYS A 52 3.80 -15.39 3.45
N ASN A 53 3.40 -14.51 4.38
CA ASN A 53 2.32 -14.78 5.32
C ASN A 53 1.12 -13.83 5.20
N LEU A 54 1.21 -12.77 4.38
CA LEU A 54 0.18 -11.73 4.28
C LEU A 54 -1.23 -12.30 4.09
N VAL A 55 -1.41 -13.20 3.13
CA VAL A 55 -2.71 -13.84 2.87
C VAL A 55 -3.20 -14.62 4.10
N ASN A 56 -2.31 -15.35 4.78
CA ASN A 56 -2.68 -16.10 5.98
C ASN A 56 -3.05 -15.18 7.15
N TYR A 57 -2.41 -14.02 7.29
CA TYR A 57 -2.77 -13.04 8.31
C TYR A 57 -4.17 -12.48 8.07
N ILE A 58 -4.50 -12.18 6.82
CA ILE A 58 -5.84 -11.70 6.43
C ILE A 58 -6.90 -12.78 6.70
N LEU A 59 -6.65 -14.03 6.30
CA LEU A 59 -7.58 -15.14 6.53
C LEU A 59 -7.85 -15.34 8.03
N LYS A 60 -6.80 -15.36 8.86
CA LYS A 60 -6.94 -15.49 10.32
C LYS A 60 -7.70 -14.32 10.94
N PHE A 61 -7.46 -13.10 10.47
CA PHE A 61 -8.20 -11.93 10.94
C PHE A 61 -9.70 -12.07 10.64
N ASN A 62 -10.06 -12.51 9.44
CA ASN A 62 -11.44 -12.74 9.03
C ASN A 62 -12.10 -13.92 9.78
N GLU A 63 -11.35 -14.96 10.14
CA GLU A 63 -11.85 -16.07 10.97
C GLU A 63 -12.26 -15.60 12.38
N VAL A 64 -11.55 -14.63 12.95
CA VAL A 64 -11.83 -14.07 14.29
C VAL A 64 -12.86 -12.93 14.23
N HIS A 65 -12.96 -12.25 13.09
CA HIS A 65 -13.93 -11.19 12.84
C HIS A 65 -14.77 -11.51 11.59
N PRO A 66 -15.61 -12.57 11.63
CA PRO A 66 -16.35 -13.02 10.47
C PRO A 66 -17.35 -11.96 10.00
N GLU A 67 -17.35 -11.67 8.70
CA GLU A 67 -18.21 -10.65 8.08
C GLU A 67 -19.70 -10.86 8.36
N GLU A 68 -20.14 -12.11 8.47
CA GLU A 68 -21.54 -12.49 8.69
C GLU A 68 -22.05 -12.13 10.10
N ASP A 69 -21.14 -12.00 11.09
CA ASP A 69 -21.48 -11.64 12.48
C ASP A 69 -21.26 -10.15 12.77
N ILE A 70 -20.78 -9.39 11.79
CA ILE A 70 -20.53 -7.95 11.95
C ILE A 70 -21.81 -7.19 11.60
N ASP A 71 -22.42 -6.60 12.62
CA ASP A 71 -23.35 -5.50 12.40
C ASP A 71 -22.57 -4.31 11.81
N ILE A 72 -22.79 -4.07 10.52
CA ILE A 72 -22.13 -3.02 9.76
C ILE A 72 -22.42 -1.63 10.35
N GLU A 73 -23.62 -1.41 10.89
CA GLU A 73 -23.98 -0.13 11.50
C GLU A 73 -23.16 0.09 12.78
N LEU A 74 -23.04 -0.93 13.64
CA LEU A 74 -22.19 -0.87 14.83
C LEU A 74 -20.71 -0.71 14.46
N LEU A 75 -20.22 -1.39 13.42
CA LEU A 75 -18.84 -1.24 12.96
C LEU A 75 -18.57 0.18 12.44
N TRP A 76 -19.55 0.80 11.77
CA TRP A 76 -19.44 2.19 11.31
C TRP A 76 -19.54 3.21 12.44
N GLU A 77 -20.28 2.92 13.51
CA GLU A 77 -20.28 3.72 14.72
C GLU A 77 -18.92 3.65 15.43
N GLU A 78 -18.33 2.46 15.51
CA GLU A 78 -17.00 2.23 16.11
C GLU A 78 -15.87 2.84 15.25
N PHE A 79 -15.96 2.68 13.92
CA PHE A 79 -14.96 3.12 12.96
C PHE A 79 -15.56 3.93 11.80
N PRO A 80 -15.86 5.22 12.02
CA PRO A 80 -16.49 6.08 11.02
C PRO A 80 -15.74 6.17 9.68
N MET A 81 -14.41 5.97 9.67
CA MET A 81 -13.63 5.98 8.42
C MET A 81 -14.13 4.95 7.40
N LEU A 82 -14.65 3.81 7.86
CA LEU A 82 -15.16 2.76 6.97
C LEU A 82 -16.40 3.24 6.25
N LYS A 83 -17.33 3.85 7.01
CA LYS A 83 -18.53 4.49 6.48
C LYS A 83 -18.19 5.59 5.49
N ASP A 84 -17.25 6.46 5.86
CA ASP A 84 -16.85 7.60 5.05
C ASP A 84 -16.14 7.16 3.76
N ALA A 85 -15.39 6.06 3.81
CA ALA A 85 -14.75 5.47 2.65
C ALA A 85 -15.74 4.91 1.61
N PHE A 86 -17.01 4.63 1.95
CA PHE A 86 -18.01 4.17 0.96
C PHE A 86 -18.23 5.16 -0.18
N VAL A 87 -17.88 6.43 -0.02
CA VAL A 87 -17.89 7.39 -1.14
C VAL A 87 -16.99 6.91 -2.29
N LEU A 88 -15.90 6.19 -1.99
CA LEU A 88 -15.02 5.59 -2.99
C LEU A 88 -15.72 4.48 -3.81
N ASP A 89 -16.85 3.95 -3.35
CA ASP A 89 -17.67 2.97 -4.07
C ASP A 89 -18.86 3.64 -4.77
N MET A 90 -19.58 4.53 -4.07
CA MET A 90 -20.83 5.15 -4.56
C MET A 90 -20.69 6.13 -5.72
N VAL A 91 -19.57 6.84 -5.85
CA VAL A 91 -19.37 7.80 -6.98
C VAL A 91 -19.27 7.07 -8.33
N LYS A 92 -19.22 5.73 -8.33
CA LYS A 92 -18.87 4.91 -9.48
C LYS A 92 -20.05 4.17 -10.13
N ASP A 93 -21.29 4.33 -9.65
CA ASP A 93 -22.44 3.58 -10.21
C ASP A 93 -23.62 4.43 -10.71
N THR A 94 -23.36 5.37 -11.63
CA THR A 94 -24.44 6.06 -12.37
C THR A 94 -24.31 6.08 -13.89
N SER A 95 -23.31 5.44 -14.51
CA SER A 95 -23.35 5.29 -15.98
C SER A 95 -22.63 4.06 -16.51
N ARG A 96 -23.42 3.21 -17.18
CA ARG A 96 -23.09 2.08 -18.05
C ARG A 96 -21.84 2.33 -18.93
N SER A 97 -20.65 1.96 -18.46
CA SER A 97 -19.51 1.53 -19.29
C SER A 97 -18.30 1.28 -18.41
N ILE A 98 -18.13 0.01 -18.01
CA ILE A 98 -16.92 -0.50 -17.32
C ILE A 98 -15.67 -0.34 -18.23
N PHE A 99 -15.86 -0.14 -19.54
CA PHE A 99 -14.80 -0.08 -20.55
C PHE A 99 -14.37 1.34 -20.98
N SER A 100 -14.90 2.41 -20.38
CA SER A 100 -14.55 3.81 -20.75
C SER A 100 -13.82 4.62 -19.66
N ARG A 101 -13.43 4.00 -18.54
CA ARG A 101 -12.87 4.74 -17.41
C ARG A 101 -11.42 5.17 -17.61
N ARG A 102 -11.11 6.41 -17.22
CA ARG A 102 -9.74 6.84 -16.89
C ARG A 102 -9.34 6.13 -15.59
N SER A 103 -8.48 5.12 -15.71
CA SER A 103 -8.00 4.19 -14.67
C SER A 103 -7.08 4.83 -13.62
N ASP A 104 -7.45 6.02 -13.13
CA ASP A 104 -6.56 6.93 -12.41
C ASP A 104 -6.95 7.23 -10.96
N THR A 105 -8.18 6.93 -10.52
CA THR A 105 -8.67 7.26 -9.16
C THR A 105 -8.66 6.06 -8.21
N ILE A 106 -8.60 6.33 -6.89
CA ILE A 106 -8.63 5.30 -5.85
C ILE A 106 -10.02 4.64 -5.76
N THR A 107 -10.11 3.35 -5.46
CA THR A 107 -11.40 2.65 -5.23
C THR A 107 -11.52 2.11 -3.80
N TYR A 108 -12.74 1.78 -3.38
CA TYR A 108 -12.97 1.13 -2.09
C TYR A 108 -12.19 -0.18 -1.96
N THR A 109 -12.09 -0.98 -3.03
CA THR A 109 -11.23 -2.19 -3.06
C THR A 109 -9.76 -1.88 -2.78
N GLN A 110 -9.24 -0.77 -3.32
CA GLN A 110 -7.84 -0.38 -3.08
C GLN A 110 -7.62 0.08 -1.64
N PHE A 111 -8.62 0.74 -1.05
CA PHE A 111 -8.63 1.06 0.38
C PHE A 111 -8.69 -0.21 1.24
N GLY A 112 -9.54 -1.18 0.90
CA GLY A 112 -9.58 -2.48 1.58
C GLY A 112 -8.24 -3.22 1.57
N ASN A 113 -7.56 -3.24 0.42
CA ASN A 113 -6.21 -3.81 0.34
C ASN A 113 -5.16 -3.06 1.17
N PHE A 114 -5.30 -1.73 1.30
CA PHE A 114 -4.46 -0.95 2.21
C PHE A 114 -4.67 -1.36 3.68
N LEU A 115 -5.92 -1.60 4.09
CA LEU A 115 -6.21 -2.15 5.42
C LEU A 115 -5.58 -3.54 5.59
N SER A 116 -5.72 -4.41 4.60
CA SER A 116 -5.09 -5.74 4.58
C SER A 116 -3.56 -5.69 4.72
N PHE A 117 -2.92 -4.71 4.09
CA PHE A 117 -1.49 -4.47 4.28
C PHE A 117 -1.16 -4.09 5.73
N ASN A 118 -1.94 -3.19 6.34
CA ASN A 118 -1.71 -2.77 7.73
C ASN A 118 -1.97 -3.91 8.73
N ILE A 119 -2.95 -4.79 8.46
CA ILE A 119 -3.12 -6.05 9.20
C ILE A 119 -1.82 -6.85 9.16
N GLY A 120 -1.26 -7.07 7.96
CA GLY A 120 -0.01 -7.79 7.80
C GLY A 120 1.18 -7.14 8.52
N ILE A 121 1.30 -5.81 8.45
CA ILE A 121 2.36 -5.04 9.14
C ILE A 121 2.28 -5.27 10.64
N LEU A 122 1.09 -5.13 11.22
CA LEU A 122 0.85 -5.39 12.62
C LEU A 122 1.17 -6.87 12.94
N SER A 123 0.60 -7.83 12.23
CA SER A 123 0.79 -9.27 12.48
C SER A 123 2.25 -9.77 12.44
N ILE A 124 3.19 -9.06 11.80
CA ILE A 124 4.61 -9.42 11.83
C ILE A 124 5.39 -8.83 13.02
N LYS A 125 4.81 -7.88 13.77
CA LYS A 125 5.48 -7.15 14.85
C LYS A 125 5.06 -7.57 16.25
N GLU A 126 3.91 -8.23 16.40
CA GLU A 126 3.45 -8.75 17.70
C GLU A 126 3.64 -10.27 17.86
N GLU A 127 3.77 -10.69 19.11
CA GLU A 127 3.87 -12.11 19.49
C GLU A 127 2.54 -12.86 19.35
N ASP A 128 1.40 -12.14 19.43
CA ASP A 128 0.07 -12.64 19.11
C ASP A 128 -0.45 -11.92 17.84
N PRO A 129 -0.68 -12.63 16.72
CA PRO A 129 -1.05 -12.00 15.45
C PRO A 129 -2.49 -11.44 15.39
N LEU A 130 -3.25 -11.51 16.49
CA LEU A 130 -4.67 -11.15 16.56
C LEU A 130 -4.87 -9.72 17.07
N TYR A 131 -4.80 -8.77 16.14
CA TYR A 131 -5.02 -7.35 16.43
C TYR A 131 -6.49 -7.02 16.62
N SER A 132 -6.76 -6.15 17.59
CA SER A 132 -8.08 -5.51 17.65
C SER A 132 -8.31 -4.66 16.41
N ARG A 133 -9.56 -4.64 15.95
CA ARG A 133 -10.02 -3.76 14.87
C ARG A 133 -9.56 -2.31 15.09
N GLU A 134 -9.61 -1.84 16.34
CA GLU A 134 -9.15 -0.53 16.76
C GLU A 134 -7.70 -0.23 16.35
N ARG A 135 -6.75 -1.13 16.62
CA ARG A 135 -5.34 -0.90 16.27
C ARG A 135 -5.13 -0.79 14.77
N ILE A 136 -5.80 -1.63 13.98
CA ILE A 136 -5.68 -1.62 12.51
C ILE A 136 -6.22 -0.31 11.95
N TYR A 137 -7.38 0.12 12.41
CA TYR A 137 -8.00 1.35 11.93
C TYR A 137 -7.24 2.59 12.41
N ASN A 138 -6.75 2.61 13.66
CA ASN A 138 -5.91 3.69 14.16
C ASN A 138 -4.61 3.81 13.36
N LEU A 139 -3.90 2.70 13.11
CA LEU A 139 -2.70 2.70 12.26
C LEU A 139 -3.05 3.18 10.84
N SER A 140 -4.16 2.71 10.27
CA SER A 140 -4.59 3.07 8.92
C SER A 140 -4.87 4.58 8.81
N ASN A 141 -5.58 5.16 9.77
CA ASN A 141 -5.82 6.60 9.86
C ASN A 141 -4.49 7.38 10.00
N LYS A 142 -3.65 6.96 10.96
CA LYS A 142 -2.32 7.56 11.24
C LYS A 142 -1.46 7.60 9.98
N VAL A 143 -1.37 6.48 9.26
CA VAL A 143 -0.60 6.37 8.01
C VAL A 143 -1.17 7.22 6.89
N MET A 144 -2.50 7.24 6.70
CA MET A 144 -3.12 8.05 5.64
C MET A 144 -2.90 9.56 5.85
N VAL A 145 -2.91 10.01 7.11
CA VAL A 145 -2.81 11.44 7.44
C VAL A 145 -1.37 11.90 7.54
N LEU A 146 -0.52 11.13 8.20
CA LEU A 146 0.85 11.52 8.52
C LEU A 146 1.88 11.01 7.49
N LEU A 147 1.59 9.92 6.78
CA LEU A 147 2.48 9.30 5.80
C LEU A 147 3.85 8.95 6.41
N ASP A 148 4.96 9.44 5.86
CA ASP A 148 6.31 9.15 6.34
C ASP A 148 6.62 9.73 7.73
N GLU A 149 5.67 10.47 8.30
CA GLU A 149 5.70 11.04 9.64
C GLU A 149 4.79 10.30 10.63
N PHE A 150 4.26 9.11 10.28
CA PHE A 150 3.32 8.38 11.13
C PHE A 150 3.89 8.10 12.52
N ASP A 151 5.18 7.86 12.66
CA ASP A 151 5.88 7.57 13.92
C ASP A 151 6.10 8.80 14.81
N LYS A 152 5.75 10.00 14.34
CA LYS A 152 5.94 11.23 15.11
C LYS A 152 4.73 11.48 16.01
N ASP A 153 5.01 11.99 17.21
CA ASP A 153 3.97 12.46 18.14
C ASP A 153 3.43 13.82 17.68
N ILE A 154 2.49 13.78 16.73
CA ILE A 154 1.88 14.95 16.10
C ILE A 154 0.36 14.80 16.17
N TYR A 155 -0.34 15.93 16.27
CA TYR A 155 -1.80 15.97 16.24
C TYR A 155 -2.35 15.26 14.98
N LEU A 156 -3.17 14.23 15.22
CA LEU A 156 -3.79 13.43 14.19
C LEU A 156 -5.18 13.98 13.87
N ASN A 157 -5.34 14.57 12.68
CA ASN A 157 -6.67 14.83 12.15
C ASN A 157 -7.37 13.49 11.88
N THR A 158 -8.64 13.36 12.23
CA THR A 158 -9.44 12.20 11.81
C THR A 158 -9.80 12.34 10.34
N VAL A 159 -9.61 11.27 9.56
CA VAL A 159 -10.18 11.21 8.21
C VAL A 159 -11.70 11.26 8.28
N ASP A 160 -12.32 12.08 7.43
CA ASP A 160 -13.76 12.23 7.31
C ASP A 160 -14.21 11.98 5.87
N VAL A 161 -15.52 12.07 5.62
CA VAL A 161 -16.09 11.96 4.27
C VAL A 161 -15.46 12.93 3.25
N ASN A 162 -15.02 14.12 3.68
CA ASN A 162 -14.41 15.11 2.79
C ASN A 162 -12.98 14.72 2.41
N PHE A 163 -12.25 14.10 3.33
CA PHE A 163 -10.97 13.47 3.04
C PHE A 163 -11.12 12.41 1.94
N PHE A 164 -12.07 11.47 2.08
CA PHE A 164 -12.28 10.43 1.07
C PHE A 164 -12.80 10.98 -0.28
N ARG A 165 -13.63 12.03 -0.28
CA ARG A 165 -13.98 12.77 -1.50
C ARG A 165 -12.76 13.39 -2.18
N SER A 166 -11.84 13.93 -1.38
CA SER A 166 -10.59 14.50 -1.88
C SER A 166 -9.74 13.41 -2.53
N LEU A 167 -9.64 12.22 -1.91
CA LEU A 167 -8.93 11.08 -2.50
C LEU A 167 -9.54 10.63 -3.84
N ASP A 168 -10.87 10.57 -3.96
CA ASP A 168 -11.54 10.17 -5.22
C ASP A 168 -11.33 11.20 -6.35
N ALA A 169 -11.14 12.48 -6.01
CA ALA A 169 -10.94 13.56 -6.96
C ALA A 169 -9.51 13.63 -7.55
N VAL A 170 -8.55 12.97 -6.92
CA VAL A 170 -7.13 13.02 -7.29
C VAL A 170 -6.87 12.29 -8.62
N LYS A 171 -6.00 12.87 -9.46
CA LYS A 171 -5.66 12.34 -10.79
C LYS A 171 -4.15 12.23 -10.96
N TRP A 172 -3.72 11.35 -11.84
CA TRP A 172 -2.32 11.19 -12.18
C TRP A 172 -1.80 12.31 -13.09
N ASN A 173 -0.66 12.90 -12.71
CA ASN A 173 0.26 13.40 -13.72
C ASN A 173 0.75 12.22 -14.58
N LYS A 174 0.76 12.39 -15.91
CA LYS A 174 1.10 11.29 -16.84
C LYS A 174 2.51 10.77 -16.64
N ASP A 175 3.47 11.62 -16.32
CA ASP A 175 4.87 11.22 -16.18
C ASP A 175 5.16 10.66 -14.79
N ALA A 176 4.55 11.20 -13.73
CA ALA A 176 4.54 10.58 -12.40
C ALA A 176 3.94 9.18 -12.45
N LYS A 177 2.83 8.97 -13.17
CA LYS A 177 2.22 7.63 -13.37
C LYS A 177 3.19 6.66 -14.06
N LYS A 178 3.98 7.14 -15.03
CA LYS A 178 4.97 6.30 -15.71
C LYS A 178 6.12 5.92 -14.77
N LEU A 179 6.58 6.86 -13.94
CA LEU A 179 7.60 6.59 -12.92
C LEU A 179 7.07 5.57 -11.91
N PHE A 180 5.92 5.85 -11.31
CA PHE A 180 5.23 4.99 -10.36
C PHE A 180 5.12 3.54 -10.88
N LYS A 181 4.58 3.37 -12.10
CA LYS A 181 4.47 2.04 -12.72
C LYS A 181 5.82 1.34 -12.79
N LYS A 182 6.88 2.03 -13.21
CA LYS A 182 8.22 1.43 -13.32
C LYS A 182 8.76 0.99 -11.96
N MET A 183 8.61 1.82 -10.94
CA MET A 183 9.07 1.51 -9.58
C MET A 183 8.28 0.34 -8.99
N VAL A 184 6.95 0.35 -9.14
CA VAL A 184 6.08 -0.76 -8.70
C VAL A 184 6.46 -2.06 -9.40
N TRP A 185 6.74 -2.06 -10.71
CA TRP A 185 7.17 -3.29 -11.39
C TRP A 185 8.48 -3.83 -10.82
N VAL A 186 9.46 -2.97 -10.50
CA VAL A 186 10.71 -3.41 -9.84
C VAL A 186 10.42 -3.96 -8.45
N LEU A 187 9.54 -3.32 -7.68
CA LEU A 187 9.12 -3.82 -6.36
C LEU A 187 8.46 -5.21 -6.48
N LEU A 188 7.52 -5.40 -7.41
CA LEU A 188 6.77 -6.64 -7.58
C LEU A 188 7.61 -7.81 -8.14
N ASP A 189 8.74 -7.51 -8.80
CA ASP A 189 9.71 -8.53 -9.13
C ASP A 189 10.27 -9.22 -7.87
N ILE A 190 10.34 -8.52 -6.72
CA ILE A 190 10.94 -9.08 -5.49
C ILE A 190 10.06 -10.18 -4.86
N PRO A 191 8.75 -9.98 -4.59
CA PRO A 191 7.87 -11.06 -4.16
C PRO A 191 7.88 -12.28 -5.08
N SER A 192 8.08 -12.09 -6.39
CA SER A 192 8.23 -13.20 -7.36
C SER A 192 9.44 -14.09 -7.08
N LEU A 193 10.49 -13.53 -6.46
CA LEU A 193 11.69 -14.26 -6.03
C LEU A 193 11.48 -14.96 -4.69
N ILE A 194 10.63 -14.40 -3.83
CA ILE A 194 10.33 -14.90 -2.49
C ILE A 194 9.35 -16.07 -2.56
N ILE A 195 8.35 -15.98 -3.43
CA ILE A 195 7.27 -16.96 -3.57
C ILE A 195 7.58 -17.85 -4.77
N ALA A 196 8.09 -19.06 -4.50
CA ALA A 196 8.54 -19.99 -5.53
C ALA A 196 7.39 -20.62 -6.36
N THR A 197 6.14 -20.48 -5.92
CA THR A 197 4.95 -20.94 -6.64
C THR A 197 4.46 -19.90 -7.63
N LEU A 198 5.15 -19.83 -8.78
CA LEU A 198 4.65 -19.13 -9.96
C LEU A 198 3.22 -19.64 -10.25
N PHE A 199 2.26 -18.71 -10.40
CA PHE A 199 0.84 -18.97 -10.68
C PHE A 199 -0.08 -19.36 -9.50
N SER A 200 0.24 -18.99 -8.25
CA SER A 200 -0.76 -19.04 -7.18
C SER A 200 -1.59 -17.75 -7.11
N ASP A 201 -2.88 -17.86 -6.78
CA ASP A 201 -3.75 -16.72 -6.47
C ASP A 201 -3.15 -15.83 -5.38
N ILE A 202 -2.42 -16.45 -4.43
CA ILE A 202 -1.62 -15.77 -3.39
C ILE A 202 -0.66 -14.72 -3.96
N ILE A 203 0.05 -15.01 -5.05
CA ILE A 203 0.95 -14.02 -5.68
C ILE A 203 0.15 -12.85 -6.23
N SER A 204 -0.99 -13.13 -6.86
CA SER A 204 -1.88 -12.09 -7.41
C SER A 204 -2.38 -11.16 -6.30
N ASP A 205 -2.80 -11.72 -5.17
CA ASP A 205 -3.32 -10.95 -4.03
C ASP A 205 -2.23 -10.09 -3.38
N ILE A 206 -1.01 -10.61 -3.25
CA ILE A 206 0.13 -9.85 -2.73
C ILE A 206 0.49 -8.71 -3.69
N PHE A 207 0.50 -8.96 -4.99
CA PHE A 207 0.80 -7.93 -5.98
C PHE A 207 -0.27 -6.84 -5.98
N ALA A 208 -1.54 -7.23 -5.93
CA ALA A 208 -2.65 -6.33 -5.79
C ALA A 208 -2.48 -5.49 -4.52
N THR A 209 -2.21 -6.13 -3.38
CA THR A 209 -2.03 -5.44 -2.10
C THR A 209 -0.91 -4.41 -2.16
N TYR A 210 0.32 -4.78 -2.51
CA TYR A 210 1.44 -3.82 -2.56
C TYR A 210 1.23 -2.67 -3.55
N ARG A 211 0.71 -2.97 -4.75
CA ARG A 211 0.43 -1.94 -5.74
C ARG A 211 -0.65 -0.96 -5.27
N THR A 212 -1.70 -1.49 -4.65
CA THR A 212 -2.85 -0.67 -4.25
C THR A 212 -2.55 0.12 -2.99
N THR A 213 -1.87 -0.46 -2.00
CA THR A 213 -1.28 0.27 -0.85
C THR A 213 -0.46 1.47 -1.31
N LEU A 214 0.49 1.27 -2.22
CA LEU A 214 1.28 2.38 -2.76
C LEU A 214 0.40 3.42 -3.48
N THR A 215 -0.64 2.99 -4.19
CA THR A 215 -1.59 3.92 -4.84
C THR A 215 -2.34 4.76 -3.81
N VAL A 216 -2.80 4.15 -2.71
CA VAL A 216 -3.44 4.85 -1.59
C VAL A 216 -2.48 5.89 -1.01
N LEU A 217 -1.25 5.49 -0.70
CA LEU A 217 -0.24 6.38 -0.11
C LEU A 217 0.12 7.57 -1.01
N VAL A 218 0.24 7.36 -2.33
CA VAL A 218 0.46 8.48 -3.28
C VAL A 218 -0.73 9.45 -3.25
N THR A 219 -1.95 8.90 -3.26
CA THR A 219 -3.19 9.70 -3.24
C THR A 219 -3.30 10.51 -1.95
N CYS A 220 -3.00 9.89 -0.80
CA CYS A 220 -2.95 10.54 0.50
C CYS A 220 -1.87 11.64 0.54
N SER A 221 -0.68 11.41 -0.02
CA SER A 221 0.37 12.43 -0.14
C SER A 221 -0.10 13.66 -0.93
N THR A 222 -0.83 13.44 -2.01
CA THR A 222 -1.38 14.52 -2.83
C THR A 222 -2.41 15.33 -2.06
N VAL A 223 -3.32 14.67 -1.34
CA VAL A 223 -4.33 15.33 -0.50
C VAL A 223 -3.69 16.07 0.69
N LYS A 224 -2.71 15.46 1.39
CA LYS A 224 -1.95 16.11 2.48
C LYS A 224 -1.33 17.44 2.04
N ASN A 225 -0.89 17.49 0.78
CA ASN A 225 -0.31 18.69 0.16
C ASN A 225 -1.34 19.64 -0.47
N ASN A 226 -2.64 19.48 -0.19
CA ASN A 226 -3.74 20.28 -0.75
C ASN A 226 -3.75 20.33 -2.29
N ARG A 227 -3.32 19.24 -2.94
CA ARG A 227 -3.32 19.09 -4.40
C ARG A 227 -4.35 18.05 -4.84
N ASN A 228 -4.66 18.05 -6.14
CA ASN A 228 -5.50 17.04 -6.79
C ASN A 228 -4.80 16.35 -7.96
N ILE A 229 -3.52 16.62 -8.18
CA ILE A 229 -2.68 15.98 -9.18
C ILE A 229 -1.51 15.30 -8.46
N MET A 230 -1.37 14.00 -8.66
CA MET A 230 -0.25 13.20 -8.16
C MET A 230 0.99 13.48 -8.99
N GLU A 231 2.04 13.97 -8.35
CA GLU A 231 3.33 14.32 -8.95
C GLU A 231 4.43 13.36 -8.47
N TYR A 232 5.69 13.64 -8.80
CA TYR A 232 6.80 12.75 -8.45
C TYR A 232 7.05 12.67 -6.94
N GLU A 233 6.96 13.78 -6.24
CA GLU A 233 7.15 13.86 -4.79
C GLU A 233 6.17 12.97 -4.02
N ASP A 234 4.93 12.83 -4.52
CA ASP A 234 3.92 11.95 -3.94
C ASP A 234 4.31 10.48 -4.08
N VAL A 235 4.86 10.11 -5.25
CA VAL A 235 5.41 8.77 -5.50
C VAL A 235 6.55 8.48 -4.54
N ILE A 236 7.48 9.42 -4.38
CA ILE A 236 8.63 9.25 -3.50
C ILE A 236 8.19 9.13 -2.02
N CYS A 237 7.29 9.99 -1.56
CA CYS A 237 6.71 9.94 -0.21
C CYS A 237 6.02 8.59 0.06
N ALA A 238 5.24 8.09 -0.90
CA ALA A 238 4.55 6.80 -0.76
C ALA A 238 5.51 5.62 -0.58
N PHE A 239 6.58 5.57 -1.38
CA PHE A 239 7.59 4.51 -1.24
C PHE A 239 8.37 4.63 0.07
N LYS A 240 8.74 5.84 0.49
CA LYS A 240 9.37 6.06 1.81
C LYS A 240 8.49 5.57 2.95
N THR A 241 7.20 5.94 2.92
CA THR A 241 6.20 5.50 3.90
C THR A 241 6.07 3.98 3.92
N PHE A 242 5.98 3.35 2.74
CA PHE A 242 5.88 1.89 2.60
C PHE A 242 7.07 1.17 3.23
N PHE A 243 8.31 1.59 2.95
CA PHE A 243 9.50 0.98 3.56
C PHE A 243 9.54 1.22 5.07
N LYS A 244 9.20 2.43 5.50
CA LYS A 244 9.17 2.78 6.92
C LYS A 244 8.19 1.91 7.69
N LEU A 245 7.00 1.61 7.13
CA LEU A 245 6.05 0.68 7.76
C LEU A 245 6.62 -0.74 7.92
N ILE A 246 7.32 -1.24 6.91
CA ILE A 246 7.94 -2.57 6.97
C ILE A 246 9.03 -2.62 8.05
N ASP A 247 9.83 -1.56 8.15
CA ASP A 247 10.98 -1.49 9.05
C ASP A 247 10.61 -1.06 10.47
N ALA A 248 9.47 -0.40 10.67
CA ALA A 248 9.02 0.14 11.96
C ALA A 248 8.92 -0.90 13.07
N ASP A 249 9.23 -0.49 14.30
CA ASP A 249 8.97 -1.28 15.49
C ASP A 249 7.54 -1.07 15.96
N ILE A 250 7.04 -1.97 16.82
CA ILE A 250 5.65 -1.89 17.29
C ILE A 250 5.33 -0.57 17.99
N ASN A 251 6.31 0.02 18.69
CA ASN A 251 6.15 1.30 19.38
C ASN A 251 5.96 2.48 18.41
N ASP A 252 6.40 2.36 17.16
CA ASP A 252 6.19 3.39 16.14
C ASP A 252 4.77 3.32 15.55
N LEU A 253 4.11 2.17 15.70
CA LEU A 253 2.80 1.86 15.11
C LEU A 253 1.63 2.12 16.06
N ILE A 254 1.88 2.11 17.37
CA ILE A 254 0.89 2.34 18.43
C ILE A 254 0.75 3.85 18.73
#